data_AF-A0A0G0CAB1-F1
#
_entry.id   AF-A0A0G0CAB1-F1
#
_cell.length_a   1.000
_cell.length_b   1.000
_cell.length_c   1.000
_cell.angle_alpha   90.00
_cell.angle_beta   90.00
_cell.angle_gamma   90.00
#
_symmetry.space_group_name_H-M   'P 1'
#
loop_
_entity.id
_entity.type
_entity.pdbx_description
1 polymer ?
#
loop_
_entity_poly.entity_id
_entity_poly.type
_entity_poly.pdbx_seq_one_letter_code
_entity_poly.pdbx_strand_id
1 'polypeptide(L)'
;GALRKGTLGLKMFPVLGGDSRSAMAKTLLDYITICLPSPLDVSAVKGIHPKTNEEIERHPNDDEPFSSLVFKIVNDPHIGNLSYFRVYSGKIDAGTYVLNSTKNIKERVGRLVLMHADDREEVPSLRAGDIGAIVGLKDSITGDTLCDEAKPIILEKIDFAEPVVSEAIEPATKSDEEKMTEALVRLTKEDPTFKVTTDQDTSQTIIHGMGELHLEIIVDRLKREFNVEAKVGKPQVAYRETIKKAVAEAEGRYIKQSGGKGQYGHCWIKLEPNGQGKGFEFVNAIKGGAIPREFVPAIEKGIVESMKSGVVAGYPVVDIKITVYDGSYHDVDSSEAAFKVAGSMAFKAGCKMGDPILLEPVMRVEVETPDQYMGDVTGSLSSKRGQIQGTESIGNGISKISAFVPLSELFGYTSELRSITSGRGSSNMEPSHYAEVPKNVAEEISGKR
;
A
#
# COMPACT_ATOMS: atom_id res chain seq x y z
N GLY A 1 -35.80 18.82 -6.14
CA GLY A 1 -36.15 17.76 -7.11
C GLY A 1 -35.04 17.54 -8.12
N ALA A 2 -34.95 18.38 -9.15
CA ALA A 2 -33.94 18.24 -10.21
C ALA A 2 -32.49 18.28 -9.69
N LEU A 3 -32.20 19.20 -8.75
CA LEU A 3 -30.87 19.33 -8.13
C LEU A 3 -30.44 18.02 -7.44
N ARG A 4 -31.24 17.51 -6.49
CA ARG A 4 -30.99 16.23 -5.81
C ARG A 4 -30.83 15.07 -6.80
N LYS A 5 -31.70 14.93 -7.81
CA LYS A 5 -31.59 13.86 -8.81
C LYS A 5 -30.31 13.97 -9.64
N GLY A 6 -29.88 15.19 -9.99
CA GLY A 6 -28.63 15.45 -10.69
C GLY A 6 -27.40 15.13 -9.82
N THR A 7 -27.44 15.48 -8.54
CA THR A 7 -26.38 15.19 -7.56
C THR A 7 -26.26 13.70 -7.28
N LEU A 8 -27.36 13.00 -6.99
CA LEU A 8 -27.39 11.55 -6.77
C LEU A 8 -26.95 10.76 -8.01
N GLY A 9 -27.28 11.26 -9.19
CA GLY A 9 -26.86 10.65 -10.46
C GLY A 9 -25.43 11.00 -10.88
N LEU A 10 -24.66 11.73 -10.07
CA LEU A 10 -23.31 12.22 -10.37
C LEU A 10 -23.22 13.05 -11.68
N LYS A 11 -24.31 13.72 -12.07
CA LYS A 11 -24.39 14.55 -13.29
C LYS A 11 -24.22 16.04 -13.04
N MET A 12 -24.38 16.46 -11.78
CA MET A 12 -24.32 17.85 -11.38
C MET A 12 -23.64 17.95 -10.01
N PHE A 13 -22.68 18.87 -9.89
CA PHE A 13 -21.97 19.18 -8.65
C PHE A 13 -22.22 20.64 -8.29
N PRO A 14 -23.29 20.94 -7.52
CA PRO A 14 -23.60 22.31 -7.14
C PRO A 14 -22.49 22.93 -6.30
N VAL A 15 -22.04 24.12 -6.70
CA VAL A 15 -21.01 24.89 -6.01
C VAL A 15 -21.69 25.99 -5.20
N LEU A 16 -21.37 26.05 -3.90
CA LEU A 16 -21.83 27.10 -3.00
C LEU A 16 -20.63 28.01 -2.69
N GLY A 17 -20.77 29.32 -2.92
CA GLY A 17 -19.80 30.32 -2.48
C GLY A 17 -20.08 30.77 -1.05
N GLY A 18 -19.04 31.07 -0.27
CA GLY A 18 -19.21 31.59 1.09
C GLY A 18 -17.93 31.56 1.91
N ASP A 19 -18.02 32.12 3.12
CA ASP A 19 -17.02 31.98 4.16
C ASP A 19 -17.53 31.03 5.26
N SER A 20 -16.65 30.57 6.15
CA SER A 20 -17.00 29.64 7.24
C SER A 20 -17.82 30.30 8.37
N ARG A 21 -18.32 31.53 8.19
CA ARG A 21 -19.10 32.25 9.20
C ARG A 21 -20.57 31.81 9.18
N SER A 22 -21.21 31.99 10.34
CA SER A 22 -22.43 31.29 10.78
C SER A 22 -23.67 31.34 9.88
N ALA A 23 -23.78 32.29 8.95
CA ALA A 23 -24.91 32.34 8.02
C ALA A 23 -24.78 31.33 6.87
N MET A 24 -23.57 31.20 6.31
CA MET A 24 -23.32 30.29 5.18
C MET A 24 -23.20 28.83 5.62
N ALA A 25 -22.69 28.59 6.83
CA ALA A 25 -22.67 27.26 7.42
C ALA A 25 -24.08 26.63 7.51
N LYS A 26 -25.11 27.43 7.86
CA LYS A 26 -26.51 26.96 7.89
C LYS A 26 -27.02 26.59 6.50
N THR A 27 -26.81 27.46 5.52
CA THR A 27 -27.20 27.19 4.12
C THR A 27 -26.52 25.95 3.56
N LEU A 28 -25.26 25.71 3.92
CA LEU A 28 -24.52 24.50 3.55
C LEU A 28 -25.12 23.25 4.21
N LEU A 29 -25.46 23.29 5.50
CA LEU A 29 -26.09 22.18 6.20
C LEU A 29 -27.48 21.87 5.63
N ASP A 30 -28.28 22.90 5.35
CA ASP A 30 -29.58 22.74 4.67
C ASP A 30 -29.38 22.08 3.30
N TYR A 31 -28.40 22.54 2.53
CA TYR A 31 -28.06 21.95 1.25
C TYR A 31 -27.67 20.47 1.35
N ILE A 32 -26.84 20.11 2.34
CA ILE A 32 -26.44 18.73 2.61
C ILE A 32 -27.68 17.85 2.81
N THR A 33 -28.62 18.26 3.67
CA THR A 33 -29.83 17.47 3.94
C THR A 33 -30.73 17.32 2.70
N ILE A 34 -30.81 18.35 1.86
CA ILE A 34 -31.70 18.37 0.69
C ILE A 34 -31.09 17.59 -0.49
N CYS A 35 -29.77 17.62 -0.67
CA CYS A 35 -29.13 17.22 -1.92
C CYS A 35 -28.19 16.03 -1.83
N LEU A 36 -27.57 15.77 -0.68
CA LEU A 36 -26.69 14.62 -0.50
C LEU A 36 -27.48 13.33 -0.23
N PRO A 37 -26.89 12.16 -0.55
CA PRO A 37 -27.57 10.87 -0.39
C PRO A 37 -27.85 10.52 1.06
N SER A 38 -29.04 9.95 1.29
CA SER A 38 -29.31 9.10 2.44
C SER A 38 -28.71 7.70 2.20
N PRO A 39 -28.42 6.89 3.24
CA PRO A 39 -28.07 5.48 3.07
C PRO A 39 -29.03 4.69 2.16
N LEU A 40 -30.31 5.07 2.11
CA LEU A 40 -31.33 4.46 1.22
C LEU A 40 -31.22 4.87 -0.25
N ASP A 41 -30.56 6.00 -0.55
CA ASP A 41 -30.36 6.47 -1.92
C ASP A 41 -29.15 5.81 -2.61
N VAL A 42 -28.34 5.07 -1.83
CA VAL A 42 -27.15 4.36 -2.32
C VAL A 42 -27.52 2.91 -2.64
N SER A 43 -26.94 2.37 -3.71
CA SER A 43 -27.16 0.98 -4.11
C SER A 43 -26.67 -0.02 -3.06
N ALA A 44 -27.19 -1.25 -3.13
CA ALA A 44 -26.73 -2.36 -2.30
C ALA A 44 -25.21 -2.52 -2.38
N VAL A 45 -24.59 -2.85 -1.24
CA VAL A 45 -23.16 -3.10 -1.22
C VAL A 45 -22.90 -4.49 -1.84
N LYS A 46 -21.90 -4.55 -2.72
CA LYS A 46 -21.46 -5.80 -3.33
C LYS A 46 -20.32 -6.39 -2.53
N GLY A 47 -20.30 -7.71 -2.45
CA GLY A 47 -19.20 -8.47 -1.87
C GLY A 47 -19.11 -9.86 -2.46
N ILE A 48 -18.13 -10.63 -1.99
CA ILE A 48 -17.89 -12.01 -2.42
C ILE A 48 -18.07 -12.96 -1.24
N HIS A 49 -18.62 -14.15 -1.52
CA HIS A 49 -18.64 -15.21 -0.53
C HIS A 49 -17.23 -15.80 -0.35
N PRO A 50 -16.70 -15.90 0.89
CA PRO A 50 -15.29 -16.27 1.13
C PRO A 50 -14.91 -17.68 0.67
N LYS A 51 -15.88 -18.59 0.49
CA LYS A 51 -15.63 -19.99 0.09
C LYS A 51 -15.96 -20.30 -1.35
N THR A 52 -16.97 -19.63 -1.92
CA THR A 52 -17.51 -19.93 -3.25
C THR A 52 -17.11 -18.89 -4.29
N ASN A 53 -16.60 -17.72 -3.86
CA ASN A 53 -16.32 -16.57 -4.71
C ASN A 53 -17.52 -16.08 -5.54
N GLU A 54 -18.74 -16.43 -5.12
CA GLU A 54 -19.97 -15.93 -5.72
C GLU A 54 -20.22 -14.49 -5.25
N GLU A 55 -20.68 -13.64 -6.16
CA GLU A 55 -21.10 -12.28 -5.84
C GLU A 55 -22.37 -12.30 -4.99
N ILE A 56 -22.34 -11.59 -3.86
CA ILE A 56 -23.46 -11.40 -2.94
C ILE A 56 -23.72 -9.89 -2.86
N GLU A 57 -24.99 -9.51 -2.92
CA GLU A 57 -25.44 -8.15 -2.65
C GLU A 57 -26.13 -8.06 -1.29
N ARG A 58 -25.88 -6.96 -0.57
CA ARG A 58 -26.50 -6.64 0.72
C ARG A 58 -27.20 -5.30 0.64
N HIS A 59 -28.51 -5.28 0.90
CA HIS A 59 -29.31 -4.06 0.88
C HIS A 59 -29.26 -3.36 2.24
N PRO A 60 -29.36 -2.02 2.27
CA PRO A 60 -29.40 -1.24 3.50
C PRO A 60 -30.75 -1.41 4.21
N ASN A 61 -30.95 -2.58 4.81
CA ASN A 61 -32.13 -2.94 5.58
C ASN A 61 -31.71 -3.61 6.90
N ASP A 62 -32.42 -3.32 7.98
CA ASP A 62 -32.17 -3.82 9.33
C ASP A 62 -32.46 -5.32 9.46
N ASP A 63 -33.35 -5.87 8.63
CA ASP A 63 -33.70 -7.30 8.60
C ASP A 63 -32.72 -8.16 7.80
N GLU A 64 -31.81 -7.52 7.05
CA GLU A 64 -30.77 -8.26 6.34
C GLU A 64 -29.67 -8.76 7.28
N PRO A 65 -28.91 -9.79 6.88
CA PRO A 65 -27.79 -10.29 7.69
C PRO A 65 -26.71 -9.23 7.85
N PHE A 66 -26.17 -9.09 9.05
CA PHE A 66 -25.20 -8.05 9.37
C PHE A 66 -23.98 -8.05 8.43
N SER A 67 -23.66 -6.88 7.89
CA SER A 67 -22.42 -6.63 7.14
C SER A 67 -21.92 -5.21 7.38
N SER A 68 -20.64 -5.06 7.66
CA SER A 68 -20.00 -3.76 7.89
C SER A 68 -18.54 -3.76 7.49
N LEU A 69 -17.99 -2.56 7.27
CA LEU A 69 -16.59 -2.34 6.92
C LEU A 69 -15.91 -1.47 7.98
N VAL A 70 -14.79 -1.95 8.51
CA VAL A 70 -13.91 -1.16 9.37
C VAL A 70 -13.07 -0.26 8.49
N PHE A 71 -13.13 1.06 8.68
CA PHE A 71 -12.43 2.03 7.81
C PHE A 71 -11.40 2.87 8.55
N LYS A 72 -11.39 2.86 9.89
CA LYS A 72 -10.39 3.57 10.67
C LYS A 72 -10.24 2.93 12.04
N ILE A 73 -9.01 2.84 12.52
CA ILE A 73 -8.72 2.45 13.90
C ILE A 73 -8.07 3.63 14.59
N VAL A 74 -8.48 3.92 15.82
CA VAL A 74 -7.87 4.96 16.65
C VAL A 74 -7.59 4.36 18.01
N ASN A 75 -6.38 4.58 18.52
CA ASN A 75 -6.06 4.22 19.89
C ASN A 75 -6.40 5.39 20.80
N ASP A 76 -7.46 5.28 21.59
CA ASP A 76 -7.81 6.28 22.59
C ASP A 76 -7.16 5.93 23.95
N PRO A 77 -6.43 6.86 24.60
CA PRO A 77 -5.75 6.58 25.86
C PRO A 77 -6.66 6.12 27.01
N HIS A 78 -7.96 6.46 26.99
CA HIS A 78 -8.87 6.18 28.10
C HIS A 78 -9.74 4.94 27.83
N ILE A 79 -10.14 4.71 26.57
CA ILE A 79 -11.11 3.67 26.19
C ILE A 79 -10.42 2.47 25.50
N GLY A 80 -9.20 2.66 25.01
CA GLY A 80 -8.42 1.68 24.26
C GLY A 80 -8.67 1.78 22.75
N ASN A 81 -8.51 0.66 22.05
CA ASN A 81 -8.66 0.63 20.58
C ASN A 81 -10.12 0.80 20.17
N LEU A 82 -10.38 1.85 19.40
CA LEU A 82 -11.65 2.15 18.74
C LEU A 82 -11.55 1.75 17.27
N SER A 83 -12.37 0.81 16.85
CA SER A 83 -12.52 0.43 15.45
C SER A 83 -13.77 1.10 14.88
N TYR A 84 -13.57 2.15 14.09
CA TYR A 84 -14.64 2.82 13.37
C TYR A 84 -15.09 1.99 12.19
N PHE A 85 -16.39 1.80 12.10
CA PHE A 85 -17.00 0.95 11.10
C PHE A 85 -18.30 1.56 10.59
N ARG A 86 -18.65 1.23 9.36
CA ARG A 86 -19.92 1.58 8.73
C ARG A 86 -20.75 0.34 8.55
N VAL A 87 -21.99 0.35 9.05
CA VAL A 87 -22.94 -0.74 8.83
C VAL A 87 -23.60 -0.55 7.48
N TYR A 88 -23.48 -1.55 6.61
CA TYR A 88 -24.14 -1.54 5.30
C TYR A 88 -25.48 -2.26 5.31
N SER A 89 -25.61 -3.34 6.09
CA SER A 89 -26.85 -4.10 6.21
C SER A 89 -26.95 -4.76 7.58
N GLY A 90 -28.19 -5.06 7.98
CA GLY A 90 -28.50 -5.66 9.27
C GLY A 90 -28.27 -4.73 10.45
N LYS A 91 -28.17 -5.35 11.63
CA LYS A 91 -27.92 -4.67 12.90
C LYS A 91 -26.85 -5.38 13.71
N ILE A 92 -26.20 -4.64 14.58
CA ILE A 92 -25.21 -5.14 15.52
C ILE A 92 -25.61 -4.71 16.93
N ASP A 93 -25.63 -5.65 17.85
CA ASP A 93 -25.92 -5.41 19.27
C ASP A 93 -24.64 -5.52 20.09
N ALA A 94 -24.52 -4.74 21.15
CA ALA A 94 -23.41 -4.83 22.09
C ALA A 94 -23.44 -6.19 22.80
N GLY A 95 -22.27 -6.81 22.96
CA GLY A 95 -22.11 -8.12 23.60
C GLY A 95 -22.21 -9.33 22.68
N THR A 96 -22.50 -9.15 21.39
CA THR A 96 -22.59 -10.25 20.41
C THR A 96 -21.23 -10.66 19.85
N TYR A 97 -21.22 -11.71 19.03
CA TYR A 97 -20.06 -12.14 18.26
C TYR A 97 -20.30 -11.86 16.78
N VAL A 98 -19.26 -11.40 16.09
CA VAL A 98 -19.24 -11.17 14.65
C VAL A 98 -18.08 -11.91 14.02
N LEU A 99 -18.20 -12.23 12.75
CA LEU A 99 -17.13 -12.84 11.97
C LEU A 99 -16.39 -11.76 11.20
N ASN A 100 -15.08 -11.63 11.45
CA ASN A 100 -14.18 -10.97 10.52
C ASN A 100 -13.95 -11.92 9.34
N SER A 101 -14.67 -11.70 8.24
CA SER A 101 -14.65 -12.58 7.07
C SER A 101 -13.36 -12.48 6.28
N THR A 102 -12.67 -11.34 6.34
CA THR A 102 -11.36 -11.13 5.69
C THR A 102 -10.30 -12.05 6.26
N LYS A 103 -10.31 -12.26 7.59
CA LYS A 103 -9.34 -13.10 8.31
C LYS A 103 -9.90 -14.45 8.75
N ASN A 104 -11.20 -14.65 8.61
CA ASN A 104 -11.94 -15.81 9.10
C ASN A 104 -11.77 -16.03 10.62
N ILE A 105 -11.86 -14.94 11.40
CA ILE A 105 -11.71 -14.93 12.87
C ILE A 105 -13.02 -14.44 13.50
N LYS A 106 -13.46 -15.10 14.57
CA LYS A 106 -14.60 -14.63 15.38
C LYS A 106 -14.13 -13.58 16.37
N GLU A 107 -14.78 -12.43 16.38
CA GLU A 107 -14.51 -11.36 17.33
C GLU A 107 -15.75 -11.04 18.16
N ARG A 108 -15.51 -10.64 19.42
CA ARG A 108 -16.57 -10.25 20.34
C ARG A 108 -16.75 -8.74 20.31
N VAL A 109 -17.98 -8.30 20.10
CA VAL A 109 -18.38 -6.90 20.15
C VAL A 109 -18.59 -6.54 21.61
N GLY A 110 -17.64 -5.83 22.22
CA GLY A 110 -17.72 -5.45 23.63
C GLY A 110 -18.73 -4.35 23.87
N ARG A 111 -18.38 -3.13 23.44
CA ARG A 111 -19.20 -1.92 23.55
C ARG A 111 -19.29 -1.22 22.21
N LEU A 112 -20.43 -0.62 21.94
CA LEU A 112 -20.68 0.22 20.77
C LEU A 112 -20.76 1.67 21.22
N VAL A 113 -20.07 2.56 20.52
CA VAL A 113 -20.00 3.98 20.88
C VAL A 113 -20.32 4.83 19.64
N LEU A 114 -21.22 5.79 19.81
CA LEU A 114 -21.40 6.90 18.90
C LEU A 114 -20.52 8.06 19.36
N MET A 115 -19.70 8.56 18.44
CA MET A 115 -18.80 9.68 18.70
C MET A 115 -19.51 10.97 18.28
N HIS A 116 -19.90 11.79 19.25
CA HIS A 116 -20.42 13.12 19.02
C HIS A 116 -19.28 14.14 19.03
N ALA A 117 -19.58 15.42 18.75
CA ALA A 117 -18.56 16.46 18.62
C ALA A 117 -17.79 16.71 19.94
N ASP A 118 -18.47 16.63 21.07
CA ASP A 118 -17.96 16.92 22.41
C ASP A 118 -18.16 15.78 23.42
N ASP A 119 -18.97 14.77 23.09
CA ASP A 119 -19.31 13.67 23.98
C ASP A 119 -19.27 12.30 23.28
N ARG A 120 -19.29 11.24 24.08
CA ARG A 120 -19.26 9.84 23.63
C ARG A 120 -20.46 9.12 24.22
N GLU A 121 -21.32 8.60 23.36
CA GLU A 121 -22.54 7.90 23.79
C GLU A 121 -22.39 6.40 23.60
N GLU A 122 -22.43 5.63 24.68
CA GLU A 122 -22.50 4.16 24.59
C GLU A 122 -23.93 3.75 24.18
N VAL A 123 -24.04 3.02 23.06
CA VAL A 123 -25.32 2.58 22.51
C VAL A 123 -25.46 1.06 22.58
N PRO A 124 -26.69 0.54 22.77
CA PRO A 124 -26.91 -0.91 22.83
C PRO A 124 -26.85 -1.57 21.45
N SER A 125 -27.12 -0.83 20.37
CA SER A 125 -27.19 -1.37 19.01
C SER A 125 -26.94 -0.31 17.94
N LEU A 126 -26.39 -0.70 16.78
CA LEU A 126 -26.28 0.12 15.57
C LEU A 126 -26.94 -0.58 14.37
N ARG A 127 -27.52 0.20 13.46
CA ARG A 127 -28.38 -0.27 12.36
C ARG A 127 -27.80 0.00 10.98
N ALA A 128 -28.47 -0.49 9.93
CA ALA A 128 -28.01 -0.29 8.56
C ALA A 128 -27.94 1.21 8.21
N GLY A 129 -26.77 1.65 7.76
CA GLY A 129 -26.50 3.05 7.45
C GLY A 129 -25.77 3.82 8.56
N ASP A 130 -25.74 3.31 9.79
CA ASP A 130 -25.05 3.97 10.90
C ASP A 130 -23.52 3.85 10.81
N ILE A 131 -22.84 4.84 11.38
CA ILE A 131 -21.40 4.86 11.57
C ILE A 131 -21.14 4.97 13.08
N GLY A 132 -20.32 4.07 13.61
CA GLY A 132 -19.95 4.08 15.02
C GLY A 132 -18.58 3.46 15.24
N ALA A 133 -18.22 3.26 16.50
CA ALA A 133 -16.98 2.61 16.89
C ALA A 133 -17.25 1.39 17.79
N ILE A 134 -16.53 0.29 17.54
CA ILE A 134 -16.45 -0.85 18.46
C ILE A 134 -15.23 -0.67 19.35
N VAL A 135 -15.42 -0.80 20.66
CA VAL A 135 -14.32 -0.79 21.62
C VAL A 135 -13.76 -2.19 21.80
N GLY A 136 -12.44 -2.34 21.61
CA GLY A 136 -11.69 -3.52 22.05
C GLY A 136 -11.60 -4.68 21.06
N LEU A 137 -11.82 -4.44 19.77
CA LEU A 137 -11.42 -5.41 18.74
C LEU A 137 -9.91 -5.60 18.74
N LYS A 138 -9.44 -6.83 18.55
CA LYS A 138 -8.03 -7.19 18.70
C LYS A 138 -7.36 -7.41 17.35
N ASP A 139 -8.07 -8.07 16.45
CA ASP A 139 -7.53 -8.62 15.22
C ASP A 139 -8.00 -7.85 13.99
N SER A 140 -9.15 -7.17 14.06
CA SER A 140 -9.62 -6.30 12.97
C SER A 140 -8.68 -5.14 12.67
N ILE A 141 -8.42 -4.90 11.39
CA ILE A 141 -7.67 -3.74 10.86
C ILE A 141 -8.53 -2.90 9.92
N THR A 142 -8.04 -1.72 9.55
CA THR A 142 -8.66 -0.89 8.51
C THR A 142 -8.77 -1.67 7.18
N GLY A 143 -9.97 -1.71 6.61
CA GLY A 143 -10.32 -2.48 5.41
C GLY A 143 -10.92 -3.86 5.67
N ASP A 144 -11.00 -4.32 6.93
CA ASP A 144 -11.62 -5.61 7.26
C ASP A 144 -13.15 -5.54 7.24
N THR A 145 -13.77 -6.65 6.83
CA THR A 145 -15.24 -6.81 6.83
C THR A 145 -15.69 -7.58 8.07
N LEU A 146 -16.65 -7.01 8.82
CA LEU A 146 -17.33 -7.70 9.92
C LEU A 146 -18.74 -8.07 9.50
N CYS A 147 -19.12 -9.34 9.65
CA CYS A 147 -20.40 -9.85 9.18
C CYS A 147 -21.00 -10.93 10.10
N ASP A 148 -22.23 -11.34 9.79
CA ASP A 148 -22.89 -12.48 10.43
C ASP A 148 -22.17 -13.80 10.11
N GLU A 149 -21.95 -14.63 11.14
CA GLU A 149 -21.27 -15.92 11.02
C GLU A 149 -22.00 -16.89 10.08
N ALA A 150 -23.34 -16.88 10.08
CA ALA A 150 -24.14 -17.81 9.30
C ALA A 150 -24.14 -17.44 7.80
N LYS A 151 -23.87 -16.18 7.46
CA LYS A 151 -23.94 -15.66 6.09
C LYS A 151 -22.74 -14.75 5.79
N PRO A 152 -21.54 -15.33 5.68
CA PRO A 152 -20.31 -14.57 5.56
C PRO A 152 -20.22 -13.87 4.19
N ILE A 153 -19.66 -12.67 4.20
CA ILE A 153 -19.43 -11.84 3.01
C ILE A 153 -18.13 -11.07 3.19
N ILE A 154 -17.31 -10.95 2.14
CA ILE A 154 -16.15 -10.05 2.09
C ILE A 154 -16.55 -8.87 1.19
N LEU A 155 -16.56 -7.66 1.75
CA LEU A 155 -16.84 -6.45 0.98
C LEU A 155 -15.60 -6.04 0.16
N GLU A 156 -15.78 -5.09 -0.76
CA GLU A 156 -14.69 -4.56 -1.57
C GLU A 156 -13.51 -4.12 -0.69
N LYS A 157 -12.34 -4.71 -0.94
CA LYS A 157 -11.13 -4.43 -0.19
C LYS A 157 -10.56 -3.10 -0.63
N ILE A 158 -10.24 -2.24 0.32
CA ILE A 158 -9.49 -1.01 0.06
C ILE A 158 -8.08 -1.43 -0.38
N ASP A 159 -7.69 -1.08 -1.61
CA ASP A 159 -6.32 -1.27 -2.07
C ASP A 159 -5.45 -0.15 -1.52
N PHE A 160 -4.40 -0.52 -0.79
CA PHE A 160 -3.46 0.42 -0.20
C PHE A 160 -2.18 0.41 -1.03
N ALA A 161 -1.75 1.59 -1.48
CA ALA A 161 -0.51 1.74 -2.22
C ALA A 161 0.69 1.25 -1.38
N GLU A 162 1.71 0.73 -2.06
CA GLU A 162 2.97 0.38 -1.39
C GLU A 162 3.73 1.63 -0.94
N PRO A 163 4.37 1.62 0.24
CA PRO A 163 5.23 2.70 0.69
C PRO A 163 6.38 2.96 -0.30
N VAL A 164 6.76 4.23 -0.47
CA VAL A 164 7.78 4.67 -1.44
C VAL A 164 9.04 5.24 -0.79
N VAL A 165 8.97 5.63 0.48
CA VAL A 165 10.11 6.08 1.30
C VAL A 165 10.34 5.10 2.43
N SER A 166 11.61 4.87 2.76
CA SER A 166 12.02 4.13 3.95
C SER A 166 13.03 4.94 4.74
N GLU A 167 13.07 4.77 6.05
CA GLU A 167 14.08 5.42 6.90
C GLU A 167 14.44 4.51 8.07
N ALA A 168 15.73 4.46 8.41
CA ALA A 168 16.17 3.76 9.59
C ALA A 168 15.81 4.57 10.84
N ILE A 169 15.23 3.91 11.83
CA ILE A 169 14.89 4.48 13.12
C ILE A 169 15.59 3.70 14.23
N GLU A 170 16.25 4.42 15.13
CA GLU A 170 16.94 3.85 16.28
C GLU A 170 16.43 4.48 17.57
N PRO A 171 16.17 3.68 18.63
CA PRO A 171 15.76 4.25 19.90
C PRO A 171 16.91 5.03 20.53
N ALA A 172 16.61 6.16 21.18
CA ALA A 172 17.65 6.96 21.84
C ALA A 172 18.27 6.22 23.04
N THR A 173 17.47 5.40 23.72
CA THR A 173 17.88 4.60 24.88
C THR A 173 17.39 3.16 24.79
N LYS A 174 18.02 2.22 25.52
CA LYS A 174 17.55 0.83 25.58
C LYS A 174 16.16 0.67 26.17
N SER A 175 15.76 1.54 27.11
CA SER A 175 14.40 1.51 27.68
C SER A 175 13.33 1.94 26.67
N ASP A 176 13.73 2.66 25.63
CA ASP A 176 12.83 3.10 24.56
C ASP A 176 12.69 2.04 23.47
N GLU A 177 13.58 1.05 23.40
CA GLU A 177 13.57 -0.01 22.38
C GLU A 177 12.28 -0.86 22.43
N GLU A 178 11.90 -1.34 23.61
CA GLU A 178 10.68 -2.12 23.81
C GLU A 178 9.44 -1.25 23.52
N LYS A 179 9.41 -0.03 24.03
CA LYS A 179 8.30 0.91 23.83
C LYS A 179 8.13 1.31 22.38
N MET A 180 9.25 1.55 21.67
CA MET A 180 9.26 1.87 20.25
C MET A 180 8.66 0.72 19.45
N THR A 181 9.07 -0.51 19.74
CA THR A 181 8.54 -1.71 19.07
C THR A 181 7.03 -1.84 19.26
N GLU A 182 6.55 -1.67 20.49
CA GLU A 182 5.10 -1.69 20.78
C GLU A 182 4.34 -0.56 20.08
N ALA A 183 4.89 0.65 20.08
CA ALA A 183 4.28 1.82 19.46
C ALA A 183 4.20 1.68 17.94
N LEU A 184 5.28 1.22 17.30
CA LEU A 184 5.34 0.96 15.87
C LEU A 184 4.30 -0.08 15.43
N VAL A 185 4.14 -1.17 16.19
CA VAL A 185 3.09 -2.18 15.92
C VAL A 185 1.69 -1.57 16.00
N ARG A 186 1.45 -0.65 16.94
CA ARG A 186 0.15 0.04 17.06
C ARG A 186 -0.09 0.99 15.89
N LEU A 187 0.91 1.75 15.47
CA LEU A 187 0.82 2.67 14.34
C LEU A 187 0.61 1.94 13.01
N THR A 188 1.27 0.79 12.79
CA THR A 188 1.04 -0.06 11.60
C THR A 188 -0.39 -0.63 11.55
N LYS A 189 -1.04 -0.85 12.69
CA LYS A 189 -2.45 -1.28 12.71
C LYS A 189 -3.41 -0.13 12.38
N GLU A 190 -3.05 1.10 12.72
CA GLU A 190 -3.83 2.30 12.44
C GLU A 190 -3.74 2.71 10.97
N ASP A 191 -2.53 2.70 10.40
CA ASP A 191 -2.25 3.08 9.02
C ASP A 191 -1.67 1.90 8.20
N PRO A 192 -2.46 1.28 7.30
CA PRO A 192 -2.00 0.20 6.42
C PRO A 192 -0.90 0.62 5.42
N THR A 193 -0.75 1.92 5.16
CA THR A 193 0.30 2.47 4.28
C THR A 193 1.63 2.67 5.01
N PHE A 194 1.66 2.48 6.33
CA PHE A 194 2.87 2.51 7.14
C PHE A 194 3.35 1.08 7.42
N LYS A 195 4.56 0.72 6.97
CA LYS A 195 5.15 -0.61 7.20
C LYS A 195 6.40 -0.50 8.03
N VAL A 196 6.66 -1.53 8.84
CA VAL A 196 7.88 -1.62 9.66
C VAL A 196 8.55 -2.95 9.36
N THR A 197 9.85 -2.90 9.09
CA THR A 197 10.66 -4.09 8.83
C THR A 197 11.96 -3.98 9.61
N THR A 198 12.54 -5.10 10.00
CA THR A 198 13.88 -5.14 10.58
C THR A 198 14.86 -5.62 9.52
N ASP A 199 15.94 -4.88 9.33
CA ASP A 199 17.05 -5.29 8.48
C ASP A 199 17.79 -6.47 9.13
N GLN A 200 17.98 -7.58 8.40
CA GLN A 200 18.59 -8.79 8.96
C GLN A 200 20.11 -8.70 9.07
N ASP A 201 20.76 -7.82 8.30
CA ASP A 201 22.21 -7.66 8.28
C ASP A 201 22.66 -6.67 9.35
N THR A 202 21.94 -5.56 9.50
CA THR A 202 22.28 -4.50 10.47
C THR A 202 21.49 -4.60 11.77
N SER A 203 20.43 -5.40 11.82
CA SER A 203 19.46 -5.46 12.94
C SER A 203 18.79 -4.11 13.24
N GLN A 204 18.83 -3.17 12.30
CA GLN A 204 18.17 -1.86 12.44
C GLN A 204 16.69 -1.97 12.11
N THR A 205 15.88 -1.13 12.75
CA THR A 205 14.46 -1.00 12.40
C THR A 205 14.31 0.01 11.27
N ILE A 206 13.63 -0.39 10.21
CA ILE A 206 13.34 0.43 9.04
C ILE A 206 11.83 0.69 9.00
N ILE A 207 11.46 1.95 9.02
CA ILE A 207 10.09 2.41 8.85
C ILE A 207 9.86 2.80 7.39
N HIS A 208 8.70 2.47 6.84
CA HIS A 208 8.32 2.74 5.46
C HIS A 208 7.03 3.54 5.42
N GLY A 209 6.98 4.56 4.58
CA GLY A 209 5.83 5.44 4.44
C GLY A 209 5.65 6.00 3.03
N MET A 210 4.62 6.83 2.89
CA MET A 210 4.23 7.40 1.60
C MET A 210 5.05 8.64 1.19
N GLY A 211 5.81 9.22 2.11
CA GLY A 211 6.61 10.42 1.89
C GLY A 211 7.35 10.87 3.15
N GLU A 212 8.22 11.86 3.01
CA GLU A 212 9.01 12.43 4.11
C GLU A 212 8.13 12.98 5.24
N LEU A 213 7.11 13.79 4.89
CA LEU A 213 6.18 14.35 5.87
C LEU A 213 5.41 13.26 6.64
N HIS A 214 5.07 12.16 5.97
CA HIS A 214 4.41 11.03 6.63
C HIS A 214 5.33 10.44 7.71
N LEU A 215 6.60 10.16 7.38
CA LEU A 215 7.56 9.63 8.36
C LEU A 215 7.85 10.64 9.49
N GLU A 216 7.95 11.93 9.19
CA GLU A 216 8.14 12.98 10.21
C GLU A 216 6.98 13.02 11.22
N ILE A 217 5.73 12.96 10.74
CA ILE A 217 4.55 12.90 11.60
C ILE A 217 4.55 11.62 12.46
N ILE A 218 4.94 10.48 11.89
CA ILE A 218 5.03 9.22 12.65
C ILE A 218 6.06 9.32 13.78
N VAL A 219 7.23 9.91 13.52
CA VAL A 219 8.26 10.12 14.56
C VAL A 219 7.78 11.10 15.63
N ASP A 220 7.12 12.19 15.24
CA ASP A 220 6.52 13.14 16.20
C ASP A 220 5.42 12.46 17.05
N ARG A 221 4.58 11.60 16.45
CA ARG A 221 3.59 10.79 17.19
C ARG A 221 4.24 9.83 18.17
N LEU A 222 5.34 9.15 17.81
CA LEU A 222 6.10 8.31 18.74
C LEU A 222 6.55 9.11 19.97
N LYS A 223 7.00 10.35 19.77
CA LYS A 223 7.39 11.24 20.86
C LYS A 223 6.20 11.72 21.69
N ARG A 224 5.11 12.17 21.07
CA ARG A 224 3.96 12.78 21.77
C ARG A 224 3.04 11.77 22.44
N GLU A 225 2.72 10.68 21.75
CA GLU A 225 1.73 9.70 22.20
C GLU A 225 2.38 8.61 23.06
N PHE A 226 3.61 8.21 22.74
CA PHE A 226 4.29 7.09 23.39
C PHE A 226 5.49 7.49 24.25
N ASN A 227 5.85 8.78 24.26
CA ASN A 227 7.01 9.32 24.97
C ASN A 227 8.31 8.57 24.64
N VAL A 228 8.47 8.21 23.36
CA VAL A 228 9.64 7.52 22.81
C VAL A 228 10.48 8.52 22.02
N GLU A 229 11.72 8.76 22.44
CA GLU A 229 12.67 9.50 21.63
C GLU A 229 13.43 8.54 20.71
N ALA A 230 13.38 8.80 19.41
CA ALA A 230 14.07 8.03 18.40
C ALA A 230 14.95 8.93 17.54
N LYS A 231 16.11 8.42 17.16
CA LYS A 231 17.00 9.02 16.17
C LYS A 231 16.60 8.47 14.81
N VAL A 232 16.47 9.38 13.85
CA VAL A 232 16.08 9.04 12.49
C VAL A 232 17.30 9.19 11.58
N GLY A 233 17.45 8.24 10.66
CA GLY A 233 18.55 8.18 9.70
C GLY A 233 18.40 9.19 8.57
N LYS A 234 18.92 8.85 7.39
CA LYS A 234 18.54 9.55 6.16
C LYS A 234 17.47 8.72 5.45
N PRO A 235 16.37 9.32 4.99
CA PRO A 235 15.41 8.63 4.14
C PRO A 235 16.10 8.00 2.93
N GLN A 236 15.85 6.72 2.72
CA GLN A 236 16.28 5.95 1.56
C GLN A 236 15.08 5.69 0.65
N VAL A 237 15.32 5.81 -0.64
CA VAL A 237 14.31 5.56 -1.67
C VAL A 237 14.20 4.06 -1.93
N ALA A 238 12.97 3.55 -2.04
CA ALA A 238 12.72 2.16 -2.36
C ALA A 238 12.95 1.91 -3.86
N TYR A 239 14.22 1.76 -4.27
CA TYR A 239 14.59 1.34 -5.62
C TYR A 239 14.08 -0.07 -5.93
N ARG A 240 13.88 -0.36 -7.21
CA ARG A 240 13.56 -1.69 -7.72
C ARG A 240 14.54 -2.07 -8.83
N GLU A 241 14.59 -3.34 -9.18
CA GLU A 241 15.35 -3.81 -10.34
C GLU A 241 14.41 -4.42 -11.38
N THR A 242 14.80 -4.35 -12.65
CA THR A 242 14.15 -5.13 -13.71
C THR A 242 15.17 -5.48 -14.80
N ILE A 243 14.76 -6.24 -15.80
CA ILE A 243 15.60 -6.58 -16.97
C ILE A 243 15.14 -5.81 -18.20
N LYS A 244 16.07 -5.45 -19.09
CA LYS A 244 15.73 -4.74 -20.33
C LYS A 244 15.60 -5.69 -21.53
N LYS A 245 16.33 -6.80 -21.51
CA LYS A 245 16.39 -7.78 -22.61
C LYS A 245 15.76 -9.10 -22.23
N ALA A 246 14.98 -9.65 -23.15
CA ALA A 246 14.50 -11.02 -23.02
C ALA A 246 15.67 -12.02 -23.12
N VAL A 247 15.72 -12.97 -22.20
CA VAL A 247 16.68 -14.06 -22.15
C VAL A 247 15.94 -15.35 -22.47
N ALA A 248 16.25 -15.94 -23.62
CA ALA A 248 15.59 -17.15 -24.10
C ALA A 248 15.97 -18.39 -23.26
N GLU A 249 17.22 -18.45 -22.80
CA GLU A 249 17.81 -19.62 -22.19
C GLU A 249 18.61 -19.23 -20.95
N ALA A 250 18.08 -19.53 -19.76
CA ALA A 250 18.79 -19.42 -18.51
C ALA A 250 18.73 -20.76 -17.75
N GLU A 251 19.90 -21.35 -17.52
CA GLU A 251 20.05 -22.65 -16.85
C GLU A 251 20.21 -22.47 -15.34
N GLY A 252 19.47 -23.26 -14.57
CA GLY A 252 19.74 -23.48 -13.16
C GLY A 252 19.92 -24.96 -12.89
N ARG A 253 21.15 -25.37 -12.59
CA ARG A 253 21.48 -26.78 -12.29
C ARG A 253 22.11 -26.89 -10.91
N TYR A 254 21.44 -27.60 -10.02
CA TYR A 254 21.88 -27.88 -8.67
C TYR A 254 22.09 -29.38 -8.48
N ILE A 255 23.35 -29.77 -8.28
CA ILE A 255 23.76 -31.15 -8.04
C ILE A 255 24.65 -31.15 -6.81
N LYS A 256 24.22 -31.82 -5.73
CA LYS A 256 25.01 -31.98 -4.52
C LYS A 256 24.96 -33.43 -4.05
N GLN A 257 26.12 -34.07 -4.05
CA GLN A 257 26.32 -35.40 -3.48
C GLN A 257 27.25 -35.24 -2.26
N SER A 258 26.65 -35.06 -1.08
CA SER A 258 27.39 -35.02 0.19
C SER A 258 26.88 -36.11 1.11
N GLY A 259 27.54 -37.27 1.14
CA GLY A 259 27.44 -38.36 2.14
C GLY A 259 26.06 -38.94 2.53
N GLY A 260 24.95 -38.33 2.14
CA GLY A 260 23.55 -38.68 2.44
C GLY A 260 22.68 -38.66 1.19
N LYS A 261 21.36 -38.41 1.31
CA LYS A 261 20.43 -38.34 0.16
C LYS A 261 20.95 -37.32 -0.86
N GLY A 262 21.09 -37.76 -2.13
CA GLY A 262 21.48 -36.87 -3.22
C GLY A 262 20.47 -35.75 -3.41
N GLN A 263 20.95 -34.59 -3.87
CA GLN A 263 20.09 -33.48 -4.25
C GLN A 263 20.33 -33.14 -5.71
N TYR A 264 19.26 -33.26 -6.51
CA TYR A 264 19.26 -32.97 -7.94
C TYR A 264 18.08 -32.08 -8.32
N GLY A 265 18.36 -30.92 -8.89
CA GLY A 265 17.36 -30.04 -9.49
C GLY A 265 17.93 -29.38 -10.73
N HIS A 266 17.19 -29.41 -11.83
CA HIS A 266 17.62 -28.78 -13.08
C HIS A 266 16.43 -28.20 -13.83
N CYS A 267 16.48 -26.91 -14.14
CA CYS A 267 15.43 -26.20 -14.87
C CYS A 267 16.01 -25.16 -15.83
N TRP A 268 15.29 -24.98 -16.93
CA TRP A 268 15.50 -23.92 -17.90
C TRP A 268 14.34 -22.94 -17.85
N ILE A 269 14.70 -21.66 -17.75
CA ILE A 269 13.73 -20.57 -17.74
C ILE A 269 14.00 -19.62 -18.90
N LYS A 270 12.90 -19.06 -19.40
CA LYS A 270 12.90 -17.89 -20.26
C LYS A 270 12.48 -16.69 -19.42
N LEU A 271 13.30 -15.65 -19.44
CA LEU A 271 13.11 -14.42 -18.68
C LEU A 271 12.74 -13.29 -19.65
N GLU A 272 11.61 -12.63 -19.46
CA GLU A 272 11.16 -11.54 -20.31
C GLU A 272 10.75 -10.34 -19.45
N PRO A 273 11.04 -9.09 -19.87
CA PRO A 273 10.47 -7.92 -19.20
C PRO A 273 8.95 -7.96 -19.33
N ASN A 274 8.26 -7.67 -18.23
CA ASN A 274 6.83 -7.44 -18.25
C ASN A 274 6.58 -5.94 -18.52
N GLY A 275 5.36 -5.60 -18.92
CA GLY A 275 4.97 -4.17 -19.00
C GLY A 275 5.08 -3.50 -17.63
N GLN A 276 5.39 -2.21 -17.60
CA GLN A 276 5.47 -1.43 -16.35
C GLN A 276 4.20 -1.61 -15.51
N GLY A 277 4.38 -1.95 -14.23
CA GLY A 277 3.27 -2.13 -13.27
C GLY A 277 2.48 -3.42 -13.45
N LYS A 278 2.87 -4.34 -14.34
CA LYS A 278 2.24 -5.66 -14.47
C LYS A 278 2.76 -6.68 -13.45
N GLY A 279 3.85 -6.38 -12.76
CA GLY A 279 4.39 -7.22 -11.70
C GLY A 279 4.96 -8.54 -12.21
N PHE A 280 4.87 -9.56 -11.37
CA PHE A 280 5.43 -10.90 -11.62
C PHE A 280 4.40 -11.80 -12.31
N GLU A 281 4.78 -12.39 -13.45
CA GLU A 281 4.00 -13.41 -14.14
C GLU A 281 4.80 -14.71 -14.27
N PHE A 282 4.26 -15.81 -13.76
CA PHE A 282 4.85 -17.14 -13.88
C PHE A 282 4.05 -18.01 -14.85
N VAL A 283 4.73 -18.59 -15.84
CA VAL A 283 4.13 -19.46 -16.86
C VAL A 283 4.81 -20.82 -16.84
N ASN A 284 4.02 -21.88 -16.66
CA ASN A 284 4.47 -23.25 -16.83
C ASN A 284 4.25 -23.70 -18.28
N ALA A 285 5.33 -23.86 -19.03
CA ALA A 285 5.34 -24.34 -20.42
C ALA A 285 6.01 -25.72 -20.58
N ILE A 286 6.20 -26.47 -19.49
CA ILE A 286 6.85 -27.79 -19.52
C ILE A 286 6.03 -28.77 -20.36
N LYS A 287 6.66 -29.39 -21.35
CA LYS A 287 6.06 -30.42 -22.21
C LYS A 287 6.68 -31.80 -21.92
N GLY A 288 5.90 -32.86 -22.06
CA GLY A 288 6.43 -34.24 -22.00
C GLY A 288 6.88 -34.76 -20.63
N GLY A 289 6.65 -34.03 -19.54
CA GLY A 289 7.00 -34.49 -18.18
C GLY A 289 8.49 -34.39 -17.83
N ALA A 290 9.25 -33.53 -18.52
CA ALA A 290 10.68 -33.27 -18.24
C ALA A 290 10.95 -32.83 -16.79
N ILE A 291 9.95 -32.23 -16.14
CA ILE A 291 9.91 -32.01 -14.69
C ILE A 291 8.52 -32.45 -14.20
N PRO A 292 8.43 -33.28 -13.15
CA PRO A 292 7.17 -33.61 -12.49
C PRO A 292 6.42 -32.36 -12.05
N ARG A 293 5.08 -32.34 -12.23
CA ARG A 293 4.23 -31.19 -11.89
C ARG A 293 4.35 -30.76 -10.42
N GLU A 294 4.70 -31.69 -9.54
CA GLU A 294 4.89 -31.49 -8.10
C GLU A 294 6.08 -30.57 -7.78
N PHE A 295 7.10 -30.50 -8.65
CA PHE A 295 8.29 -29.67 -8.42
C PHE A 295 8.18 -28.27 -9.04
N VAL A 296 7.21 -28.01 -9.91
CA VAL A 296 7.01 -26.69 -10.54
C VAL A 296 6.74 -25.58 -9.51
N PRO A 297 5.86 -25.77 -8.50
CA PRO A 297 5.67 -24.78 -7.44
C PRO A 297 6.94 -24.51 -6.62
N ALA A 298 7.86 -25.49 -6.54
CA ALA A 298 9.14 -25.32 -5.84
C ALA A 298 10.08 -24.38 -6.59
N ILE A 299 10.14 -24.53 -7.92
CA ILE A 299 10.89 -23.64 -8.81
C ILE A 299 10.35 -22.22 -8.69
N GLU A 300 9.03 -22.05 -8.75
CA GLU A 300 8.37 -20.75 -8.57
C GLU A 300 8.73 -20.12 -7.22
N LYS A 301 8.62 -20.86 -6.11
CA LYS A 301 9.02 -20.38 -4.78
C LYS A 301 10.49 -19.94 -4.75
N GLY A 302 11.40 -20.69 -5.39
CA GLY A 302 12.82 -20.37 -5.44
C GLY A 302 13.14 -19.10 -6.23
N ILE A 303 12.37 -18.87 -7.30
CA ILE A 303 12.41 -17.66 -8.10
C ILE A 303 11.89 -16.47 -7.29
N VAL A 304 10.68 -16.57 -6.71
CA VAL A 304 10.06 -15.49 -5.92
C VAL A 304 10.94 -15.08 -4.74
N GLU A 305 11.62 -16.03 -4.10
CA GLU A 305 12.57 -15.72 -3.03
C GLU A 305 13.81 -14.99 -3.55
N SER A 306 14.31 -15.37 -4.73
CA SER A 306 15.46 -14.70 -5.35
C SER A 306 15.11 -13.32 -5.90
N MET A 307 13.86 -13.09 -6.27
CA MET A 307 13.38 -11.77 -6.69
C MET A 307 13.44 -10.74 -5.57
N LYS A 308 13.49 -11.13 -4.29
CA LYS A 308 13.61 -10.18 -3.18
C LYS A 308 14.95 -9.44 -3.18
N SER A 309 15.99 -10.05 -3.76
CA SER A 309 17.34 -9.47 -3.85
C SER A 309 17.83 -9.56 -5.28
N GLY A 310 17.79 -8.44 -5.99
CA GLY A 310 18.29 -8.29 -7.35
C GLY A 310 19.81 -8.47 -7.47
N VAL A 311 20.28 -8.34 -8.71
CA VAL A 311 21.67 -8.64 -9.10
C VAL A 311 22.52 -7.36 -9.16
N VAL A 312 21.90 -6.20 -9.39
CA VAL A 312 22.62 -4.92 -9.58
C VAL A 312 23.03 -4.32 -8.24
N ALA A 313 22.06 -4.04 -7.37
CA ALA A 313 22.29 -3.43 -6.06
C ALA A 313 21.57 -4.18 -4.92
N GLY A 314 20.89 -5.28 -5.24
CA GLY A 314 20.20 -6.13 -4.27
C GLY A 314 18.79 -5.66 -3.96
N TYR A 315 18.19 -4.82 -4.80
CA TYR A 315 16.80 -4.37 -4.61
C TYR A 315 15.80 -5.38 -5.19
N PRO A 316 14.54 -5.37 -4.73
CA PRO A 316 13.53 -6.29 -5.24
C PRO A 316 13.33 -6.15 -6.76
N VAL A 317 13.33 -7.28 -7.47
CA VAL A 317 13.10 -7.35 -8.91
C VAL A 317 11.61 -7.35 -9.21
N VAL A 318 11.15 -6.48 -10.11
CA VAL A 318 9.73 -6.30 -10.48
C VAL A 318 9.56 -6.27 -12.00
N ASP A 319 8.30 -6.35 -12.45
CA ASP A 319 7.91 -6.29 -13.86
C ASP A 319 8.66 -7.30 -14.73
N ILE A 320 8.58 -8.57 -14.35
CA ILE A 320 9.20 -9.69 -15.08
C ILE A 320 8.21 -10.82 -15.31
N LYS A 321 8.32 -11.43 -16.48
CA LYS A 321 7.62 -12.64 -16.87
C LYS A 321 8.61 -13.78 -16.99
N ILE A 322 8.30 -14.89 -16.33
CA ILE A 322 9.17 -16.07 -16.30
C ILE A 322 8.40 -17.26 -16.82
N THR A 323 8.96 -17.91 -17.84
CA THR A 323 8.41 -19.13 -18.40
C THR A 323 9.36 -20.29 -18.15
N VAL A 324 8.94 -21.28 -17.37
CA VAL A 324 9.68 -22.54 -17.22
C VAL A 324 9.26 -23.46 -18.37
N TYR A 325 10.20 -23.82 -19.24
CA TYR A 325 9.88 -24.58 -20.45
C TYR A 325 10.56 -25.95 -20.52
N ASP A 326 11.68 -26.14 -19.83
CA ASP A 326 12.44 -27.39 -19.86
C ASP A 326 13.21 -27.63 -18.54
N GLY A 327 13.79 -28.81 -18.40
CA GLY A 327 14.63 -29.21 -17.28
C GLY A 327 14.87 -30.71 -17.24
N SER A 328 15.45 -31.18 -16.14
CA SER A 328 15.56 -32.62 -15.90
C SER A 328 15.44 -32.93 -14.42
N TYR A 329 15.09 -34.17 -14.11
CA TYR A 329 15.02 -34.69 -12.76
C TYR A 329 15.69 -36.06 -12.68
N HIS A 330 15.94 -36.51 -11.46
CA HIS A 330 16.45 -37.84 -11.17
C HIS A 330 15.49 -38.51 -10.19
N ASP A 331 15.05 -39.73 -10.49
CA ASP A 331 13.95 -40.39 -9.75
C ASP A 331 14.18 -40.51 -8.24
N VAL A 332 15.44 -40.65 -7.82
CA VAL A 332 15.80 -40.90 -6.41
C VAL A 332 16.37 -39.66 -5.72
N ASP A 333 17.05 -38.79 -6.47
CA ASP A 333 17.84 -37.68 -5.91
C ASP A 333 17.15 -36.32 -6.07
N SER A 334 16.06 -36.26 -6.83
CA SER A 334 15.28 -35.03 -6.96
C SER A 334 14.43 -34.75 -5.74
N SER A 335 14.45 -33.49 -5.30
CA SER A 335 13.70 -33.02 -4.15
C SER A 335 13.15 -31.61 -4.39
N GLU A 336 12.07 -31.27 -3.69
CA GLU A 336 11.47 -29.92 -3.72
C GLU A 336 12.51 -28.85 -3.40
N ALA A 337 13.36 -29.09 -2.40
CA ALA A 337 14.44 -28.19 -2.01
C ALA A 337 15.50 -28.00 -3.12
N ALA A 338 15.86 -29.07 -3.84
CA ALA A 338 16.83 -28.97 -4.93
C ALA A 338 16.28 -28.17 -6.11
N PHE A 339 15.01 -28.36 -6.48
CA PHE A 339 14.35 -27.59 -7.54
C PHE A 339 14.13 -26.12 -7.15
N LYS A 340 13.88 -25.84 -5.87
CA LYS A 340 13.85 -24.48 -5.34
C LYS A 340 15.18 -23.78 -5.57
N VAL A 341 16.30 -24.40 -5.21
CA VAL A 341 17.65 -23.83 -5.42
C VAL A 341 17.97 -23.71 -6.91
N ALA A 342 17.61 -24.70 -7.72
CA ALA A 342 17.78 -24.63 -9.18
C ALA A 342 17.05 -23.43 -9.78
N GLY A 343 15.79 -23.18 -9.38
CA GLY A 343 15.02 -22.01 -9.80
C GLY A 343 15.70 -20.69 -9.42
N SER A 344 16.22 -20.60 -8.19
CA SER A 344 16.99 -19.44 -7.73
C SER A 344 18.26 -19.19 -8.56
N MET A 345 18.98 -20.25 -8.93
CA MET A 345 20.18 -20.15 -9.76
C MET A 345 19.86 -19.74 -11.19
N ALA A 346 18.83 -20.35 -11.80
CA ALA A 346 18.35 -20.02 -13.14
C ALA A 346 17.96 -18.53 -13.22
N PHE A 347 17.23 -18.05 -12.22
CA PHE A 347 16.81 -16.65 -12.14
C PHE A 347 18.01 -15.68 -12.08
N LYS A 348 18.97 -15.93 -11.18
CA LYS A 348 20.17 -15.09 -11.06
C LYS A 348 21.02 -15.08 -12.33
N ALA A 349 21.15 -16.23 -13.01
CA ALA A 349 21.84 -16.32 -14.29
C ALA A 349 21.10 -15.53 -15.38
N GLY A 350 19.78 -15.70 -15.47
CA GLY A 350 18.93 -14.96 -16.41
C GLY A 350 18.98 -13.46 -16.20
N CYS A 351 18.90 -12.98 -14.96
CA CYS A 351 19.00 -11.54 -14.65
C CYS A 351 20.34 -10.94 -15.07
N LYS A 352 21.47 -11.67 -14.91
CA LYS A 352 22.78 -11.20 -15.38
C LYS A 352 22.84 -11.06 -16.90
N MET A 353 22.19 -11.95 -17.63
CA MET A 353 22.15 -11.92 -19.10
C MET A 353 21.14 -10.91 -19.65
N GLY A 354 20.12 -10.57 -18.86
CA GLY A 354 18.97 -9.73 -19.25
C GLY A 354 19.22 -8.23 -19.26
N ASP A 355 20.47 -7.78 -19.09
CA ASP A 355 20.82 -6.35 -19.00
C ASP A 355 20.03 -5.66 -17.87
N PRO A 356 20.34 -5.99 -16.60
CA PRO A 356 19.53 -5.59 -15.46
C PRO A 356 19.71 -4.09 -15.19
N ILE A 357 18.61 -3.40 -14.93
CA ILE A 357 18.55 -1.95 -14.72
C ILE A 357 17.91 -1.63 -13.37
N LEU A 358 18.32 -0.49 -12.80
CA LEU A 358 17.68 0.08 -11.61
C LEU A 358 16.49 0.94 -12.01
N LEU A 359 15.44 0.83 -11.20
CA LEU A 359 14.24 1.64 -11.28
C LEU A 359 14.11 2.49 -10.02
N GLU A 360 13.75 3.77 -10.17
CA GLU A 360 13.41 4.67 -9.07
C GLU A 360 11.93 5.05 -9.10
N PRO A 361 11.31 5.29 -7.93
CA PRO A 361 9.94 5.76 -7.86
C PRO A 361 9.86 7.23 -8.31
N VAL A 362 8.92 7.49 -9.21
CA VAL A 362 8.60 8.80 -9.74
C VAL A 362 7.27 9.27 -9.17
N MET A 363 7.26 10.48 -8.64
CA MET A 363 6.09 11.13 -8.10
C MET A 363 5.45 12.01 -9.16
N ARG A 364 4.12 11.99 -9.24
CA ARG A 364 3.34 13.05 -9.86
C ARG A 364 3.28 14.22 -8.88
N VAL A 365 3.91 15.32 -9.25
CA VAL A 365 3.95 16.53 -8.45
C VAL A 365 3.06 17.57 -9.11
N GLU A 366 2.14 18.12 -8.35
CA GLU A 366 1.32 19.26 -8.74
C GLU A 366 1.69 20.44 -7.85
N VAL A 367 2.19 21.52 -8.45
CA VAL A 367 2.58 22.73 -7.72
C VAL A 367 1.64 23.86 -8.09
N GLU A 368 0.95 24.43 -7.12
CA GLU A 368 0.19 25.67 -7.29
C GLU A 368 1.03 26.84 -6.79
N THR A 369 1.21 27.84 -7.63
CA THR A 369 2.04 28.99 -7.31
C THR A 369 1.54 30.25 -8.02
N PRO A 370 1.70 31.45 -7.44
CA PRO A 370 1.47 32.69 -8.16
C PRO A 370 2.29 32.78 -9.45
N ASP A 371 1.71 33.33 -10.51
CA ASP A 371 2.31 33.41 -11.86
C ASP A 371 3.71 34.05 -11.85
N GLN A 372 3.93 35.00 -10.96
CA GLN A 372 5.21 35.70 -10.79
C GLN A 372 6.39 34.78 -10.40
N TYR A 373 6.13 33.62 -9.79
CA TYR A 373 7.14 32.64 -9.38
C TYR A 373 7.15 31.39 -10.28
N MET A 374 6.29 31.33 -11.30
CA MET A 374 6.13 30.15 -12.15
C MET A 374 7.45 29.73 -12.82
N GLY A 375 8.24 30.70 -13.29
CA GLY A 375 9.54 30.46 -13.94
C GLY A 375 10.55 29.79 -13.00
N ASP A 376 10.69 30.32 -11.79
CA ASP A 376 11.63 29.79 -10.79
C ASP A 376 11.22 28.40 -10.31
N VAL A 377 9.92 28.18 -10.10
CA VAL A 377 9.38 26.87 -9.71
C VAL A 377 9.60 25.83 -10.83
N THR A 378 9.35 26.19 -12.08
CA THR A 378 9.61 25.31 -13.23
C THR A 378 11.10 25.00 -13.37
N GLY A 379 11.97 25.98 -13.12
CA GLY A 379 13.41 25.81 -13.09
C GLY A 379 13.88 24.84 -12.00
N SER A 380 13.34 24.98 -10.78
CA SER A 380 13.65 24.09 -9.65
C SER A 380 13.17 22.64 -9.91
N LEU A 381 11.98 22.46 -10.48
CA LEU A 381 11.50 21.11 -10.86
C LEU A 381 12.40 20.50 -11.95
N SER A 382 12.80 21.29 -12.95
CA SER A 382 13.65 20.81 -14.04
C SER A 382 15.06 20.46 -13.59
N SER A 383 15.64 21.23 -12.65
CA SER A 383 16.97 20.92 -12.09
C SER A 383 16.99 19.62 -11.30
N LYS A 384 15.84 19.25 -10.71
CA LYS A 384 15.58 17.99 -9.99
C LYS A 384 15.18 16.83 -10.90
N ARG A 385 15.60 16.85 -12.18
CA ARG A 385 15.27 15.83 -13.19
C ARG A 385 13.75 15.68 -13.43
N GLY A 386 12.98 16.70 -13.10
CA GLY A 386 11.54 16.73 -13.30
C GLY A 386 11.16 16.88 -14.77
N GLN A 387 10.19 16.09 -15.22
CA GLN A 387 9.58 16.19 -16.54
C GLN A 387 8.25 16.90 -16.43
N ILE A 388 8.20 18.16 -16.86
CA ILE A 388 6.97 18.97 -16.89
C ILE A 388 5.98 18.35 -17.88
N GLN A 389 4.79 18.01 -17.39
CA GLN A 389 3.68 17.50 -18.21
C GLN A 389 2.85 18.64 -18.80
N GLY A 390 2.68 19.72 -18.03
CA GLY A 390 1.93 20.88 -18.46
C GLY A 390 1.76 21.92 -17.37
N THR A 391 1.31 23.10 -17.79
CA THR A 391 0.97 24.21 -16.91
C THR A 391 -0.44 24.67 -17.23
N GLU A 392 -1.27 24.81 -16.19
CA GLU A 392 -2.64 25.28 -16.28
C GLU A 392 -2.81 26.52 -15.42
N SER A 393 -3.46 27.57 -15.95
CA SER A 393 -3.80 28.74 -15.14
C SER A 393 -5.16 28.49 -14.47
N ILE A 394 -5.18 28.47 -13.13
CA ILE A 394 -6.42 28.25 -12.35
C ILE A 394 -7.21 29.57 -12.19
N GLY A 395 -6.65 30.70 -12.66
CA GLY A 395 -7.22 32.03 -12.50
C GLY A 395 -6.73 32.73 -11.22
N ASN A 396 -7.10 34.00 -11.03
CA ASN A 396 -6.63 34.86 -9.94
C ASN A 396 -5.09 35.02 -9.83
N GLY A 397 -4.37 34.85 -10.95
CA GLY A 397 -2.91 34.94 -10.99
C GLY A 397 -2.18 33.75 -10.36
N ILE A 398 -2.84 32.59 -10.30
CA ILE A 398 -2.28 31.32 -9.82
C ILE A 398 -2.18 30.34 -10.99
N SER A 399 -1.03 29.69 -11.10
CA SER A 399 -0.75 28.63 -12.06
C SER A 399 -0.48 27.32 -11.35
N LYS A 400 -0.99 26.24 -11.91
CA LYS A 400 -0.72 24.86 -11.55
C LYS A 400 0.27 24.26 -12.52
N ILE A 401 1.38 23.75 -12.01
CA ILE A 401 2.43 23.07 -12.77
C ILE A 401 2.34 21.59 -12.43
N SER A 402 2.15 20.74 -13.43
CA SER A 402 2.16 19.29 -13.27
C SER A 402 3.47 18.71 -13.81
N ALA A 403 4.15 17.89 -13.01
CA ALA A 403 5.43 17.30 -13.38
C ALA A 403 5.58 15.87 -12.84
N PHE A 404 6.40 15.08 -13.51
CA PHE A 404 6.91 13.82 -12.97
C PHE A 404 8.32 14.03 -12.46
N VAL A 405 8.56 13.78 -11.17
CA VAL A 405 9.85 14.04 -10.54
C VAL A 405 10.29 12.80 -9.74
N PRO A 406 11.55 12.36 -9.86
CA PRO A 406 12.08 11.30 -9.01
C PRO A 406 11.98 11.65 -7.53
N LEU A 407 11.50 10.72 -6.71
CA LEU A 407 11.33 10.93 -5.27
C LEU A 407 12.66 11.28 -4.56
N SER A 408 13.77 10.73 -5.05
CA SER A 408 15.13 11.01 -4.56
C SER A 408 15.50 12.50 -4.58
N GLU A 409 14.93 13.27 -5.49
CA GLU A 409 15.21 14.71 -5.68
C GLU A 409 14.21 15.62 -4.95
N LEU A 410 13.12 15.04 -4.44
CA LEU A 410 12.01 15.76 -3.79
C LEU A 410 12.17 15.93 -2.28
N PHE A 411 13.18 15.31 -1.66
CA PHE A 411 13.45 15.48 -0.23
C PHE A 411 13.70 16.97 0.09
N GLY A 412 12.96 17.49 1.07
CA GLY A 412 12.98 18.90 1.45
C GLY A 412 12.37 19.88 0.43
N TYR A 413 11.74 19.40 -0.64
CA TYR A 413 11.21 20.28 -1.70
C TYR A 413 10.14 21.26 -1.20
N THR A 414 9.32 20.90 -0.23
CA THR A 414 8.31 21.81 0.34
C THR A 414 8.94 23.05 0.97
N SER A 415 10.09 22.90 1.64
CA SER A 415 10.82 24.02 2.23
C SER A 415 11.44 24.90 1.14
N GLU A 416 12.05 24.29 0.13
CA GLU A 416 12.60 24.99 -1.03
C GLU A 416 11.51 25.78 -1.79
N LEU A 417 10.37 25.15 -2.05
CA LEU A 417 9.22 25.77 -2.71
C LEU A 417 8.72 26.98 -1.92
N ARG A 418 8.61 26.88 -0.59
CA ARG A 418 8.24 28.01 0.26
C ARG A 418 9.24 29.15 0.16
N SER A 419 10.54 28.86 0.10
CA SER A 419 11.58 29.88 -0.10
C SER A 419 11.45 30.58 -1.46
N ILE A 420 11.23 29.82 -2.54
CA ILE A 420 11.08 30.36 -3.90
C ILE A 420 9.82 31.24 -4.00
N THR A 421 8.71 30.77 -3.43
CA THR A 421 7.38 31.39 -3.60
C THR A 421 7.02 32.38 -2.49
N SER A 422 7.96 32.74 -1.61
CA SER A 422 7.69 33.55 -0.42
C SER A 422 6.53 32.99 0.43
N GLY A 423 6.43 31.65 0.51
CA GLY A 423 5.43 30.91 1.27
C GLY A 423 4.05 30.81 0.62
N ARG A 424 3.88 31.24 -0.63
CA ARG A 424 2.59 31.26 -1.34
C ARG A 424 2.35 30.06 -2.26
N GLY A 425 3.36 29.21 -2.44
CA GLY A 425 3.25 27.99 -3.22
C GLY A 425 2.86 26.79 -2.37
N SER A 426 2.04 25.91 -2.94
CA SER A 426 1.70 24.61 -2.38
C SER A 426 2.05 23.51 -3.37
N SER A 427 2.41 22.33 -2.85
CA SER A 427 2.70 21.15 -3.66
C SER A 427 1.87 19.97 -3.17
N ASN A 428 1.24 19.25 -4.08
CA ASN A 428 0.71 17.91 -3.85
C ASN A 428 1.61 16.89 -4.56
N MET A 429 1.84 15.74 -3.93
CA MET A 429 2.71 14.69 -4.46
C MET A 429 2.02 13.34 -4.31
N GLU A 430 1.92 12.62 -5.40
CA GLU A 430 1.31 11.29 -5.45
C GLU A 430 2.24 10.31 -6.15
N PRO A 431 2.36 9.05 -5.69
CA PRO A 431 3.09 8.04 -6.44
C PRO A 431 2.50 7.88 -7.85
N SER A 432 3.37 7.81 -8.87
CA SER A 432 2.95 7.63 -10.26
C SER A 432 3.37 6.26 -10.79
N HIS A 433 4.68 6.05 -10.95
CA HIS A 433 5.24 4.82 -11.51
C HIS A 433 6.73 4.70 -11.16
N TYR A 434 7.33 3.57 -11.53
CA TYR A 434 8.78 3.36 -11.48
C TYR A 434 9.40 3.65 -12.85
N ALA A 435 10.51 4.38 -12.89
CA ALA A 435 11.22 4.73 -14.12
C ALA A 435 12.70 4.32 -14.07
N GLU A 436 13.32 4.13 -15.23
CA GLU A 436 14.74 3.77 -15.38
C GLU A 436 15.64 4.88 -14.80
N VAL A 437 16.53 4.49 -13.89
CA VAL A 437 17.51 5.39 -13.29
C VAL A 437 18.57 5.77 -14.33
N PRO A 438 18.91 7.06 -14.50
CA PRO A 438 20.03 7.47 -15.35
C PRO A 438 21.34 6.77 -14.97
N LYS A 439 22.14 6.38 -15.97
CA LYS A 439 23.36 5.56 -15.77
C LYS A 439 24.33 6.12 -14.72
N ASN A 440 24.53 7.43 -14.71
CA ASN A 440 25.40 8.11 -13.74
C ASN A 440 24.93 7.93 -12.29
N VAL A 441 23.62 7.99 -12.05
CA VAL A 441 23.04 7.79 -10.72
C VAL A 441 23.04 6.30 -10.35
N ALA A 442 22.78 5.43 -11.32
CA ALA A 442 22.83 3.98 -11.11
C ALA A 442 24.22 3.50 -10.69
N GLU A 443 25.29 4.02 -11.32
CA GLU A 443 26.68 3.73 -10.94
C GLU A 443 26.98 4.17 -9.50
N GLU A 444 26.55 5.37 -9.10
CA GLU A 444 26.74 5.87 -7.73
C GLU A 444 26.02 5.02 -6.68
N ILE A 445 24.80 4.57 -6.97
CA ILE A 445 24.03 3.68 -6.09
C ILE A 445 24.69 2.30 -5.99
N SER A 446 25.17 1.76 -7.13
CA SER A 446 25.81 0.45 -7.17
C SER A 446 27.19 0.42 -6.48
N GLY A 447 27.92 1.55 -6.47
CA GLY A 447 29.25 1.66 -5.88
C GLY A 447 29.28 2.04 -4.39
N LYS A 448 28.13 2.38 -3.79
CA LYS A 448 28.01 2.81 -2.38
C LYS A 448 27.80 1.66 -1.38
N ARG A 449 28.02 0.41 -1.79
CA ARG A 449 27.89 -0.78 -0.94
C ARG A 449 29.21 -1.50 -0.77
#